data_AF-A0A3N5TRN8-F1
#
_entry.id   AF-A0A3N5TRN8-F1
#
_cell.length_a   1.000
_cell.length_b   1.000
_cell.length_c   1.000
_cell.angle_alpha   90.00
_cell.angle_beta   90.00
_cell.angle_gamma   90.00
#
_symmetry.space_group_name_H-M   'P 1'
#
loop_
_entity.id
_entity.type
_entity.pdbx_description
1 polymer ?
#
loop_
_entity_poly.entity_id
_entity_poly.type
_entity_poly.pdbx_seq_one_letter_code
_entity_poly.pdbx_strand_id
1 'polypeptide(L)'
;MEESDYPETQPDEQEESSLDTFPEELVEEIDSGQGTIKIESMTAIVSRMSVGVKIKLALIGNKEARGLLIKESNKVIVKNVLENPRVTDDEVISYAGNKNLSAEVARIVASKKKFLQIFKVRCALVENPKTPVPAVMKIMPGLPDHVLRELARSRSVTGVVKLTARRILTQRGKV
;
A
#
# COMPACT_ATOMS: atom_id res chain seq x y z
N MET A 1 21.89 72.90 -31.47
CA MET A 1 20.83 72.01 -30.94
C MET A 1 21.57 70.86 -30.31
N GLU A 2 21.75 70.92 -29.00
CA GLU A 2 22.36 69.85 -28.19
C GLU A 2 21.25 68.89 -27.77
N GLU A 3 21.46 67.60 -28.04
CA GLU A 3 20.48 66.54 -27.89
C GLU A 3 20.70 65.83 -26.54
N SER A 4 19.59 65.65 -25.84
CA SER A 4 19.47 65.21 -24.44
C SER A 4 19.70 63.71 -24.30
N ASP A 5 20.54 63.37 -23.33
CA ASP A 5 20.77 62.09 -22.68
C ASP A 5 19.46 61.41 -22.19
N TYR A 6 19.32 60.09 -22.38
CA TYR A 6 18.51 59.11 -21.60
C TYR A 6 18.68 57.68 -22.17
N PRO A 7 18.48 56.60 -21.37
CA PRO A 7 19.38 55.45 -21.31
C PRO A 7 18.80 54.15 -21.92
N GLU A 8 19.71 53.24 -22.25
CA GLU A 8 19.45 51.91 -22.81
C GLU A 8 18.66 51.00 -21.87
N THR A 9 17.49 50.54 -22.33
CA THR A 9 16.80 49.34 -21.81
C THR A 9 16.92 48.21 -22.82
N GLN A 10 17.57 47.13 -22.39
CA GLN A 10 17.82 45.90 -23.16
C GLN A 10 16.52 45.10 -23.45
N PRO A 11 16.50 44.26 -24.51
CA PRO A 11 15.28 43.70 -25.08
C PRO A 11 14.82 42.39 -24.44
N ASP A 12 13.50 42.19 -24.51
CA ASP A 12 12.76 40.94 -24.30
C ASP A 12 13.20 39.83 -25.28
N GLU A 13 13.33 38.59 -24.80
CA GLU A 13 13.12 37.38 -25.62
C GLU A 13 12.32 36.33 -24.84
N GLN A 14 11.42 35.69 -25.60
CA GLN A 14 10.25 34.92 -25.19
C GLN A 14 10.55 33.47 -24.79
N GLU A 15 9.58 32.89 -24.10
CA GLU A 15 9.41 31.49 -23.67
C GLU A 15 9.67 30.45 -24.78
N GLU A 16 10.35 29.35 -24.44
CA GLU A 16 9.84 27.99 -24.75
C GLU A 16 10.44 26.91 -23.82
N SER A 17 9.58 25.94 -23.54
CA SER A 17 9.61 24.89 -22.52
C SER A 17 10.73 23.83 -22.61
N SER A 18 11.22 23.34 -21.46
CA SER A 18 11.20 21.89 -21.13
C SER A 18 11.75 21.56 -19.72
N LEU A 19 10.86 21.03 -18.88
CA LEU A 19 11.04 19.96 -17.88
C LEU A 19 12.15 20.08 -16.80
N ASP A 20 11.67 20.40 -15.59
CA ASP A 20 11.90 19.65 -14.35
C ASP A 20 13.35 19.37 -13.92
N THR A 21 14.01 20.42 -13.43
CA THR A 21 15.07 20.25 -12.42
C THR A 21 14.41 20.28 -11.05
N PHE A 22 14.25 19.12 -10.43
CA PHE A 22 13.79 19.01 -9.04
C PHE A 22 14.73 19.82 -8.12
N PRO A 23 14.23 20.53 -7.10
CA PRO A 23 15.07 21.39 -6.25
C PRO A 23 16.11 20.57 -5.49
N GLU A 24 17.35 21.06 -5.51
CA GLU A 24 18.56 20.57 -4.82
C GLU A 24 18.43 20.52 -3.27
N GLU A 25 17.24 20.81 -2.72
CA GLU A 25 17.06 21.23 -1.32
C GLU A 25 16.60 20.11 -0.36
N LEU A 26 16.64 18.84 -0.76
CA LEU A 26 16.32 17.71 0.13
C LEU A 26 17.50 16.74 0.31
N VAL A 27 18.70 17.30 0.39
CA VAL A 27 19.89 16.59 0.88
C VAL A 27 20.40 17.40 2.07
N GLU A 28 20.07 16.98 3.29
CA GLU A 28 20.85 17.44 4.44
C GLU A 28 22.24 16.80 4.31
N GLU A 29 23.19 17.57 3.78
CA GLU A 29 24.60 17.22 3.73
C GLU A 29 25.15 17.22 5.16
N ILE A 30 25.20 16.04 5.79
CA ILE A 30 25.97 15.86 7.02
C ILE A 30 27.42 15.61 6.62
N ASP A 31 28.25 16.66 6.67
CA ASP A 31 29.70 16.54 6.48
C ASP A 31 30.33 15.87 7.69
N SER A 32 30.64 14.58 7.54
CA SER A 32 31.44 13.82 8.49
C SER A 32 32.66 13.20 7.81
N GLY A 33 33.55 14.02 7.24
CA GLY A 33 35.02 13.84 7.21
C GLY A 33 35.67 12.54 6.64
N GLN A 34 34.95 11.46 6.36
CA GLN A 34 35.45 10.21 5.78
C GLN A 34 34.32 9.52 5.01
N GLY A 35 34.29 9.72 3.70
CA GLY A 35 33.36 9.07 2.78
C GLY A 35 31.95 9.67 2.82
N THR A 36 31.44 10.06 1.66
CA THR A 36 30.04 10.47 1.52
C THR A 36 29.14 9.26 1.79
N ILE A 37 28.59 9.16 3.00
CA ILE A 37 27.50 8.22 3.26
C ILE A 37 26.28 8.83 2.59
N LYS A 38 25.99 8.42 1.34
CA LYS A 38 24.67 8.69 0.75
C LYS A 38 23.64 8.00 1.64
N ILE A 39 22.94 8.77 2.45
CA ILE A 39 21.74 8.31 3.17
C ILE A 39 20.64 8.20 2.12
N GLU A 40 20.74 7.20 1.26
CA GLU A 40 19.66 6.88 0.34
C GLU A 40 18.47 6.41 1.18
N SER A 41 17.29 6.95 0.88
CA SER A 41 16.06 6.44 1.47
C SER A 41 15.94 4.94 1.19
N MET A 42 15.55 4.16 2.20
CA MET A 42 15.36 2.70 2.08
C MET A 42 14.51 2.32 0.86
N THR A 43 13.59 3.20 0.47
CA THR A 43 12.76 3.09 -0.74
C THR A 43 13.57 3.12 -2.03
N ALA A 44 14.52 4.06 -2.16
CA ALA A 44 15.39 4.18 -3.32
C ALA A 44 16.31 2.96 -3.45
N ILE A 45 16.89 2.49 -2.33
CA ILE A 45 17.77 1.32 -2.30
C ILE A 45 17.00 0.07 -2.78
N VAL A 46 15.84 -0.19 -2.18
CA VAL A 46 15.03 -1.36 -2.54
C VAL A 46 14.61 -1.29 -4.00
N SER A 47 14.23 -0.12 -4.52
CA SER A 47 13.83 0.02 -5.93
C SER A 47 14.92 -0.48 -6.91
N ARG A 48 16.19 -0.18 -6.64
CA ARG A 48 17.35 -0.56 -7.47
C ARG A 48 17.80 -2.01 -7.31
N MET A 49 17.34 -2.72 -6.28
CA MET A 49 17.73 -4.12 -6.04
C MET A 49 17.16 -5.08 -7.08
N SER A 50 17.93 -6.13 -7.39
CA SER A 50 17.43 -7.23 -8.21
C SER A 50 16.30 -7.99 -7.50
N VAL A 51 15.43 -8.62 -8.28
CA VAL A 51 14.27 -9.38 -7.76
C VAL A 51 14.72 -10.46 -6.76
N GLY A 52 15.84 -11.13 -7.02
CA GLY A 52 16.38 -12.16 -6.12
C GLY A 52 16.80 -11.59 -4.76
N VAL A 53 17.40 -10.40 -4.73
CA VAL A 53 17.78 -9.73 -3.48
C VAL A 53 16.52 -9.26 -2.73
N LYS A 54 15.53 -8.70 -3.44
CA LYS A 54 14.24 -8.32 -2.85
C LYS A 54 13.53 -9.50 -2.19
N ILE A 55 13.57 -10.69 -2.79
CA ILE A 55 12.98 -11.90 -2.22
C ILE A 55 13.68 -12.29 -0.90
N LYS A 56 15.02 -12.28 -0.87
CA LYS A 56 15.77 -12.55 0.37
C LYS A 56 15.45 -11.53 1.46
N LEU A 57 15.39 -10.25 1.08
CA LEU A 57 15.03 -9.16 1.98
C LEU A 57 13.58 -9.30 2.48
N ALA A 58 12.65 -9.78 1.65
CA ALA A 58 11.28 -10.04 2.08
C ALA A 58 11.19 -11.10 3.19
N LEU A 59 12.03 -12.14 3.12
CA LEU A 59 12.04 -13.26 4.08
C LEU A 59 12.73 -12.94 5.41
N ILE A 60 13.79 -12.12 5.39
CA ILE A 60 14.65 -11.89 6.56
C ILE A 60 14.54 -10.46 7.10
N GLY A 61 14.07 -9.52 6.28
CA GLY A 61 14.07 -8.09 6.54
C GLY A 61 13.23 -7.64 7.74
N ASN A 62 13.54 -6.42 8.19
CA ASN A 62 12.85 -5.72 9.27
C ASN A 62 11.41 -5.29 8.85
N LYS A 63 10.67 -4.71 9.80
CA LYS A 63 9.29 -4.26 9.58
C LYS A 63 9.17 -3.26 8.43
N GLU A 64 10.12 -2.34 8.31
CA GLU A 64 10.12 -1.31 7.27
C GLU A 64 10.32 -1.90 5.88
N ALA A 65 11.30 -2.79 5.71
CA ALA A 65 11.54 -3.49 4.46
C ALA A 65 10.30 -4.28 4.01
N ARG A 66 9.61 -4.95 4.94
CA ARG A 66 8.34 -5.65 4.63
C ARG A 66 7.23 -4.69 4.21
N GLY A 67 7.06 -3.58 4.93
CA GLY A 67 6.06 -2.57 4.62
C GLY A 67 6.26 -1.89 3.26
N LEU A 68 7.50 -1.85 2.78
CA LEU A 68 7.83 -1.42 1.43
C LEU A 68 7.58 -2.53 0.40
N LEU A 69 8.13 -3.73 0.64
CA LEU A 69 8.07 -4.85 -0.30
C LEU A 69 6.66 -5.40 -0.51
N ILE A 70 5.73 -5.20 0.44
CA ILE A 70 4.32 -5.61 0.28
C ILE A 70 3.57 -4.79 -0.79
N LYS A 71 4.09 -3.59 -1.11
CA LYS A 71 3.52 -2.71 -2.14
C LYS A 71 3.99 -3.07 -3.56
N GLU A 72 4.95 -3.98 -3.68
CA GLU A 72 5.49 -4.41 -4.97
C GLU A 72 4.43 -5.09 -5.86
N SER A 73 4.55 -4.88 -7.16
CA SER A 73 3.68 -5.51 -8.16
C SER A 73 3.99 -7.00 -8.33
N ASN A 74 5.20 -7.43 -7.99
CA ASN A 74 5.62 -8.81 -8.16
C ASN A 74 5.03 -9.73 -7.09
N LYS A 75 4.18 -10.66 -7.53
CA LYS A 75 3.48 -11.65 -6.69
C LYS A 75 4.43 -12.52 -5.87
N VAL A 76 5.60 -12.84 -6.40
CA VAL A 76 6.60 -13.67 -5.72
C VAL A 76 7.15 -12.93 -4.51
N ILE A 77 7.47 -11.64 -4.65
CA ILE A 77 7.96 -10.81 -3.53
C ILE A 77 6.88 -10.71 -2.45
N VAL A 78 5.65 -10.36 -2.83
CA VAL A 78 4.51 -10.25 -1.91
C VAL A 78 4.28 -11.56 -1.15
N LYS A 79 4.33 -12.70 -1.83
CA LYS A 79 4.20 -14.02 -1.20
C LYS A 79 5.28 -14.24 -0.15
N ASN A 80 6.54 -13.93 -0.48
CA ASN A 80 7.67 -14.08 0.44
C ASN A 80 7.55 -13.14 1.65
N VAL A 81 7.06 -11.90 1.47
CA VAL A 81 6.79 -11.00 2.60
C VAL A 81 5.79 -11.63 3.55
N LEU A 82 4.70 -12.23 3.04
CA LEU A 82 3.67 -12.89 3.84
C LEU A 82 4.10 -14.28 4.39
N GLU A 83 5.26 -14.80 3.99
CA GLU A 83 5.86 -16.04 4.51
C GLU A 83 6.94 -15.78 5.57
N ASN A 84 7.36 -14.53 5.72
CA ASN A 84 8.36 -14.14 6.71
C ASN A 84 7.86 -14.47 8.14
N PRO A 85 8.64 -15.20 8.95
CA PRO A 85 8.23 -15.63 10.29
C PRO A 85 8.05 -14.47 11.28
N ARG A 86 8.62 -13.29 10.99
CA ARG A 86 8.52 -12.08 11.81
C ARG A 86 7.30 -11.22 11.50
N VAL A 87 6.44 -11.65 10.57
CA VAL A 87 5.18 -10.94 10.28
C VAL A 87 4.25 -11.08 11.47
N THR A 88 3.86 -9.93 12.00
CA THR A 88 2.92 -9.82 13.11
C THR A 88 1.48 -9.82 12.62
N ASP A 89 0.55 -10.17 13.50
CA ASP A 89 -0.88 -10.19 13.19
C ASP A 89 -1.41 -8.77 12.84
N ASP A 90 -0.89 -7.73 13.50
CA ASP A 90 -1.26 -6.33 13.24
C ASP A 90 -0.83 -5.87 11.84
N GLU A 91 0.34 -6.32 11.37
CA GLU A 91 0.76 -6.08 9.99
C GLU A 91 -0.20 -6.76 9.00
N VAL A 92 -0.60 -8.01 9.27
CA VAL A 92 -1.53 -8.74 8.39
C VAL A 92 -2.90 -8.08 8.34
N ILE A 93 -3.43 -7.61 9.47
CA ILE A 93 -4.69 -6.85 9.53
C ILE A 93 -4.57 -5.60 8.66
N SER A 94 -3.47 -4.87 8.81
CA SER A 94 -3.18 -3.67 8.04
C SER A 94 -3.11 -3.98 6.54
N TYR A 95 -2.42 -5.05 6.14
CA TYR A 95 -2.32 -5.46 4.74
C TYR A 95 -3.66 -5.93 4.15
N ALA A 96 -4.45 -6.68 4.92
CA ALA A 96 -5.75 -7.18 4.50
C ALA A 96 -6.76 -6.05 4.25
N GLY A 97 -6.77 -5.01 5.09
CA GLY A 97 -7.69 -3.88 4.96
C GLY A 97 -7.24 -2.80 3.97
N ASN A 98 -5.97 -2.82 3.55
CA ASN A 98 -5.41 -1.75 2.73
C ASN A 98 -5.86 -1.86 1.26
N LYS A 99 -6.62 -0.85 0.83
CA LYS A 99 -7.15 -0.73 -0.54
C LYS A 99 -6.10 -0.31 -1.56
N ASN A 100 -4.96 0.23 -1.13
CA ASN A 100 -3.88 0.66 -2.02
C ASN A 100 -2.98 -0.50 -2.43
N LEU A 101 -2.97 -1.60 -1.68
CA LEU A 101 -2.16 -2.77 -2.01
C LEU A 101 -2.71 -3.54 -3.22
N SER A 102 -1.87 -4.36 -3.84
CA SER A 102 -2.26 -5.23 -4.94
C SER A 102 -3.33 -6.24 -4.48
N ALA A 103 -4.28 -6.58 -5.37
CA ALA A 103 -5.30 -7.60 -5.10
C ALA A 103 -4.69 -8.98 -4.77
N GLU A 104 -3.44 -9.21 -5.19
CA GLU A 104 -2.71 -10.43 -4.86
C GLU A 104 -2.44 -10.56 -3.35
N VAL A 105 -2.22 -9.44 -2.65
CA VAL A 105 -2.03 -9.45 -1.19
C VAL A 105 -3.27 -10.03 -0.51
N ALA A 106 -4.45 -9.48 -0.81
CA ALA A 106 -5.71 -9.95 -0.24
C ALA A 106 -5.98 -11.43 -0.60
N ARG A 107 -5.64 -11.86 -1.82
CA ARG A 107 -5.76 -13.25 -2.27
C ARG A 107 -4.89 -14.21 -1.45
N ILE A 108 -3.61 -13.88 -1.27
CA ILE A 108 -2.67 -14.72 -0.52
C ILE A 108 -3.09 -14.76 0.96
N VAL A 109 -3.45 -13.61 1.53
CA VAL A 109 -3.89 -13.54 2.93
C VAL A 109 -5.14 -14.39 3.15
N ALA A 110 -6.13 -14.29 2.27
CA ALA A 110 -7.37 -15.07 2.36
C ALA A 110 -7.19 -16.58 2.11
N SER A 111 -6.06 -17.00 1.51
CA SER A 111 -5.77 -18.41 1.24
C SER A 111 -5.10 -19.11 2.44
N LYS A 112 -4.48 -18.36 3.36
CA LYS A 112 -3.75 -18.94 4.49
C LYS A 112 -4.64 -19.10 5.72
N LYS A 113 -4.80 -20.34 6.19
CA LYS A 113 -5.59 -20.67 7.39
C LYS A 113 -5.12 -19.92 8.64
N LYS A 114 -3.81 -19.74 8.82
CA LYS A 114 -3.21 -18.98 9.94
C LYS A 114 -3.84 -17.59 10.07
N PHE A 115 -4.01 -16.89 8.96
CA PHE A 115 -4.55 -15.53 8.97
C PHE A 115 -6.06 -15.50 9.14
N LEU A 116 -6.79 -16.49 8.61
CA LEU A 116 -8.24 -16.58 8.76
C LEU A 116 -8.69 -16.91 10.20
N GLN A 117 -7.83 -17.50 11.03
CA GLN A 117 -8.14 -17.70 12.45
C GLN A 117 -8.32 -16.35 13.18
N ILE A 118 -7.60 -15.32 12.75
CA ILE A 118 -7.66 -13.98 13.33
C ILE A 118 -8.96 -13.31 12.88
N PHE A 119 -9.83 -12.99 13.84
CA PHE A 119 -11.12 -12.37 13.58
C PHE A 119 -10.99 -11.02 12.85
N LYS A 120 -10.07 -10.15 13.31
CA LYS A 120 -9.84 -8.84 12.70
C LYS A 120 -9.41 -8.92 11.23
N VAL A 121 -8.61 -9.93 10.86
CA VAL A 121 -8.21 -10.15 9.46
C VAL A 121 -9.42 -10.53 8.60
N ARG A 122 -10.31 -11.39 9.11
CA ARG A 122 -11.55 -11.76 8.41
C ARG A 122 -12.43 -10.53 8.14
N CYS A 123 -12.61 -9.66 9.13
CA CYS A 123 -13.34 -8.41 8.96
C CYS A 123 -12.68 -7.50 7.90
N ALA A 124 -11.36 -7.28 8.03
CA ALA A 124 -10.60 -6.43 7.10
C ALA A 124 -10.65 -6.94 5.65
N LEU A 125 -10.59 -8.27 5.43
CA LEU A 125 -10.71 -8.88 4.11
C LEU A 125 -12.10 -8.66 3.50
N VAL A 126 -13.18 -8.78 4.29
CA VAL A 126 -14.55 -8.61 3.79
C VAL A 126 -14.85 -7.16 3.44
N GLU A 127 -14.23 -6.21 4.14
CA GLU A 127 -14.36 -4.78 3.85
C GLU A 127 -13.55 -4.32 2.65
N ASN A 128 -12.47 -5.03 2.31
CA ASN A 128 -11.60 -4.66 1.20
C ASN A 128 -12.23 -5.04 -0.16
N PRO A 129 -12.48 -4.07 -1.07
CA PRO A 129 -13.05 -4.35 -2.39
C PRO A 129 -12.14 -5.17 -3.31
N LYS A 130 -10.84 -5.21 -3.04
CA LYS A 130 -9.87 -6.01 -3.82
C LYS A 130 -9.86 -7.49 -3.43
N THR A 131 -10.54 -7.88 -2.35
CA THR A 131 -10.64 -9.27 -1.94
C THR A 131 -11.50 -10.06 -2.94
N PRO A 132 -11.02 -11.21 -3.44
CA PRO A 132 -11.80 -12.04 -4.36
C PRO A 132 -13.15 -12.45 -3.73
N VAL A 133 -14.24 -12.25 -4.48
CA VAL A 133 -15.61 -12.62 -4.05
C VAL A 133 -15.71 -14.05 -3.52
N PRO A 134 -15.08 -15.08 -4.13
CA PRO A 134 -15.14 -16.44 -3.59
C PRO A 134 -14.55 -16.58 -2.18
N ALA A 135 -13.53 -15.79 -1.84
CA ALA A 135 -12.94 -15.79 -0.51
C ALA A 135 -13.88 -15.13 0.51
N VAL A 136 -14.47 -13.99 0.13
CA VAL A 136 -15.48 -13.28 0.94
C VAL A 136 -16.65 -14.20 1.29
N MET A 137 -17.21 -14.91 0.29
CA MET A 137 -18.35 -15.81 0.50
C MET A 137 -18.04 -16.96 1.48
N LYS A 138 -16.79 -17.41 1.55
CA LYS A 138 -16.35 -18.43 2.52
C LYS A 138 -16.23 -17.87 3.94
N ILE A 139 -15.83 -16.60 4.08
CA ILE A 139 -15.57 -15.96 5.37
C ILE A 139 -16.87 -15.50 6.04
N MET A 140 -17.80 -14.92 5.27
CA MET A 140 -19.00 -14.25 5.80
C MET A 140 -19.90 -15.11 6.70
N PRO A 141 -20.18 -16.40 6.41
CA PRO A 141 -20.99 -17.24 7.29
C PRO A 141 -20.37 -17.43 8.68
N GLY A 142 -19.05 -17.30 8.83
CA GLY A 142 -18.36 -17.41 10.12
C GLY A 142 -18.32 -16.11 10.93
N LEU A 143 -18.96 -15.02 10.47
CA LEU A 143 -18.98 -13.75 11.18
C LEU A 143 -20.19 -13.65 12.13
N PRO A 144 -20.05 -12.93 13.26
CA PRO A 144 -21.12 -12.68 14.20
C PRO A 144 -22.14 -11.69 13.63
N ASP A 145 -23.36 -11.73 14.16
CA ASP A 145 -24.49 -10.99 13.58
C ASP A 145 -24.33 -9.46 13.67
N HIS A 146 -23.68 -8.96 14.71
CA HIS A 146 -23.43 -7.52 14.85
C HIS A 146 -22.57 -6.99 13.70
N VAL A 147 -21.51 -7.72 13.31
CA VAL A 147 -20.65 -7.36 12.16
C VAL A 147 -21.44 -7.48 10.85
N LEU A 148 -22.22 -8.54 10.67
CA LEU A 148 -23.03 -8.69 9.45
C LEU A 148 -24.04 -7.54 9.29
N ARG A 149 -24.63 -7.06 10.40
CA ARG A 149 -25.54 -5.91 10.39
C ARG A 149 -24.83 -4.61 10.01
N GLU A 150 -23.61 -4.44 10.48
CA GLU A 150 -22.75 -3.30 10.11
C GLU A 150 -22.36 -3.34 8.63
N LEU A 151 -21.91 -4.51 8.14
CA LEU A 151 -21.57 -4.71 6.73
C LEU A 151 -22.77 -4.46 5.80
N ALA A 152 -23.99 -4.84 6.21
CA ALA A 152 -25.22 -4.61 5.44
C ALA A 152 -25.59 -3.11 5.30
N ARG A 153 -25.07 -2.24 6.19
CA ARG A 153 -25.33 -0.79 6.23
C ARG A 153 -24.14 0.03 5.70
N SER A 154 -22.92 -0.48 5.85
CA SER A 154 -21.69 0.22 5.52
C SER A 154 -21.65 0.64 4.04
N ARG A 155 -21.17 1.85 3.75
CA ARG A 155 -20.91 2.32 2.38
C ARG A 155 -19.56 1.84 1.85
N SER A 156 -18.65 1.44 2.74
CA SER A 156 -17.27 1.08 2.42
C SER A 156 -17.11 -0.27 1.72
N VAL A 157 -18.15 -1.12 1.76
CA VAL A 157 -18.13 -2.50 1.24
C VAL A 157 -18.85 -2.64 -0.09
N THR A 158 -18.48 -3.67 -0.86
CA THR A 158 -19.06 -3.92 -2.19
C THR A 158 -20.55 -4.32 -2.09
N GLY A 159 -21.33 -4.03 -3.14
CA GLY A 159 -22.76 -4.36 -3.18
C GLY A 159 -23.05 -5.85 -2.95
N VAL A 160 -22.17 -6.71 -3.45
CA VAL A 160 -22.24 -8.17 -3.26
C VAL A 160 -22.12 -8.53 -1.77
N VAL A 161 -21.19 -7.94 -1.04
CA VAL A 161 -21.04 -8.15 0.41
C VAL A 161 -22.32 -7.74 1.14
N LYS A 162 -22.92 -6.60 0.80
CA LYS A 162 -24.16 -6.14 1.46
C LYS A 162 -25.31 -7.11 1.25
N LEU A 163 -25.49 -7.57 0.01
CA LEU A 163 -26.55 -8.51 -0.34
C LEU A 163 -26.38 -9.83 0.40
N THR A 164 -25.16 -10.37 0.42
CA THR A 164 -24.84 -11.61 1.15
C THR A 164 -25.04 -11.44 2.65
N ALA A 165 -24.64 -10.30 3.24
CA ALA A 165 -24.81 -10.04 4.66
C ALA A 165 -26.30 -10.03 5.04
N ARG A 166 -27.14 -9.34 4.25
CA ARG A 166 -28.60 -9.34 4.45
C ARG A 166 -29.19 -10.74 4.33
N ARG A 167 -28.79 -11.50 3.30
CA ARG A 167 -29.23 -12.88 3.12
C ARG A 167 -28.92 -13.76 4.32
N ILE A 168 -27.70 -13.69 4.85
CA ILE A 168 -27.29 -14.47 6.03
C ILE A 168 -28.11 -14.05 7.26
N LEU A 169 -28.32 -12.76 7.48
CA LEU A 169 -29.10 -12.28 8.62
C LEU A 169 -30.58 -12.70 8.53
N THR A 170 -31.18 -12.69 7.34
CA THR A 170 -32.54 -13.21 7.11
C THR A 170 -32.60 -14.73 7.36
N GLN A 171 -31.62 -15.49 6.88
CA GLN A 171 -31.54 -16.93 7.15
C GLN A 171 -31.39 -17.25 8.64
N ARG A 172 -30.78 -16.35 9.42
CA ARG A 172 -30.66 -16.46 10.88
C ARG A 172 -31.89 -15.95 11.63
N GLY A 173 -32.92 -15.45 10.95
CA GLY A 173 -34.13 -14.89 11.57
C GLY A 173 -33.88 -13.59 12.34
N LYS A 174 -32.86 -12.80 11.96
CA LYS A 174 -32.47 -11.56 12.67
C LYS A 174 -32.69 -10.28 11.84
N VAL A 175 -33.54 -10.38 10.81
CA VAL A 175 -34.01 -9.30 9.90
C VAL A 175 -35.50 -9.45 9.73
#